data_AF-A0AAW1IQF6-F1
#
_entry.id   AF-A0AAW1IQF6-F1
#
_cell.length_a   1.000
_cell.length_b   1.000
_cell.length_c   1.000
_cell.angle_alpha   90.00
_cell.angle_beta   90.00
_cell.angle_gamma   90.00
#
_symmetry.space_group_name_H-M   'P 1'
#
loop_
_entity.id
_entity.type
_entity.pdbx_description
1 polymer ?
#
loop_
_entity_poly.entity_id
_entity_poly.type
_entity_poly.pdbx_seq_one_letter_code
_entity_poly.pdbx_strand_id
1 'polypeptide(L)'
;MVVYNLDETPNVFVTSRFLNNEFVYEMALIEGEGKKKIIRYVDLRTDKLVIYGSEVKESMLKRLYESLVIRMGVVIYVNCNGACYVSVERKLYKPIYNVIFDWSSFGVIVPNSVNDLSQKQVEELEKAVENSKQQSELAKIEVECTKASLKASNDEVNELKRLQTESGLKVQKAYEKVALIDFEVELYKIELESCKKELDDVLDDLCCCKDEKAKMEVEMNTMRDELCNSKKEKINMENELQKKQDQFSSINYSLHTKNTELEMKLKSLEDEHCLVQSELHSTKDQHELLSKNVKELEEKLSSSENQSREMKEELEKMQNRSRKLKEELEKEQDQLSSINYSLHTKNNELEMKLKSLGNEHCLVQSELHSTKDQHELLSRNVKELEEKLSSIENQSREMKEELEKMQNRSRKLKEELEKEQDQLSSINYSLHTKNNELEMKLKSLENEHCLVQSELHSTKDRHELLSRNVKELEEKLSSSENQSREMKEELEKMQNRSRKMKEELEKVQDQLTKANEEVEELKDQIKLHEKEQCFKHKKWSNCFSPIKRIWHPF
;
A
#
# COMPACT_ATOMS: atom_id res chain seq x y z
N MET A 1 -75.50 199.02 30.38
CA MET A 1 -75.45 198.64 31.79
C MET A 1 -76.58 197.69 32.16
N VAL A 2 -76.46 196.47 31.65
CA VAL A 2 -76.99 195.27 32.28
C VAL A 2 -76.11 194.95 33.49
N VAL A 3 -76.69 194.33 34.52
CA VAL A 3 -75.95 193.76 35.66
C VAL A 3 -76.02 192.25 35.54
N TYR A 4 -74.86 191.59 35.63
CA TYR A 4 -74.71 190.14 35.53
C TYR A 4 -74.23 189.58 36.88
N ASN A 5 -75.16 189.12 37.71
CA ASN A 5 -74.85 188.35 38.91
C ASN A 5 -74.49 186.91 38.51
N LEU A 6 -73.20 186.55 38.57
CA LEU A 6 -72.78 185.18 38.24
C LEU A 6 -73.23 184.16 39.28
N ASP A 7 -73.46 184.60 40.53
CA ASP A 7 -73.86 183.76 41.65
C ASP A 7 -75.22 183.07 41.43
N GLU A 8 -76.11 183.73 40.67
CA GLU A 8 -77.42 183.19 40.24
C GLU A 8 -77.27 182.11 39.15
N THR A 9 -76.11 182.00 38.51
CA THR A 9 -75.87 181.15 37.34
C THR A 9 -74.53 180.40 37.40
N PRO A 10 -74.29 179.54 38.41
CA PRO A 10 -72.97 178.95 38.72
C PRO A 10 -72.36 178.05 37.62
N ASN A 11 -73.14 177.67 36.61
CA ASN A 11 -72.69 176.92 35.44
C ASN A 11 -72.17 177.82 34.29
N VAL A 12 -72.26 179.15 34.44
CA VAL A 12 -71.77 180.13 33.48
C VAL A 12 -70.35 180.55 33.86
N PHE A 13 -69.46 180.50 32.87
CA PHE A 13 -68.07 180.86 33.01
C PHE A 13 -67.77 182.11 32.19
N VAL A 14 -67.04 183.06 32.79
CA VAL A 14 -66.46 184.18 32.07
C VAL A 14 -65.05 183.82 31.60
N THR A 15 -64.72 184.22 30.39
CA THR A 15 -63.36 184.18 29.87
C THR A 15 -62.99 185.53 29.26
N SER A 16 -61.71 185.91 29.37
CA SER A 16 -61.13 187.03 28.64
C SER A 16 -60.33 186.51 27.44
N ARG A 17 -60.45 187.17 26.30
CA ARG A 17 -59.53 187.02 25.17
C ARG A 17 -58.98 188.37 24.77
N PHE A 18 -57.67 188.43 24.56
CA PHE A 18 -57.03 189.58 23.92
C PHE A 18 -57.15 189.42 22.40
N LEU A 19 -57.90 190.31 21.75
CA LEU A 19 -58.21 190.29 20.33
C LEU A 19 -58.14 191.71 19.79
N ASN A 20 -57.44 191.91 18.66
CA ASN A 20 -57.31 193.21 18.00
C ASN A 20 -56.84 194.36 18.94
N ASN A 21 -55.91 194.04 19.86
CA ASN A 21 -55.38 194.92 20.91
C ASN A 21 -56.36 195.33 22.06
N GLU A 22 -57.56 194.77 22.13
CA GLU A 22 -58.47 194.97 23.27
C GLU A 22 -58.83 193.65 23.97
N PHE A 23 -59.28 193.74 25.23
CA PHE A 23 -59.84 192.61 25.96
C PHE A 23 -61.33 192.48 25.67
N VAL A 24 -61.73 191.33 25.12
CA VAL A 24 -63.13 190.95 24.90
C VAL A 24 -63.51 189.88 25.90
N TYR A 25 -64.65 190.04 26.56
CA TYR A 25 -65.14 189.11 27.58
C TYR A 25 -66.34 188.30 27.04
N GLU A 26 -66.29 186.99 27.22
CA GLU A 26 -67.37 186.07 26.84
C GLU A 26 -67.96 185.40 28.08
N MET A 27 -69.29 185.37 28.19
CA MET A 27 -70.02 184.46 29.07
C MET A 27 -70.37 183.19 28.28
N ALA A 28 -69.89 182.04 28.74
CA ALA A 28 -70.14 180.74 28.12
C ALA A 28 -70.73 179.74 29.11
N LEU A 29 -71.72 178.97 28.66
CA LEU A 29 -72.13 177.73 29.33
C LEU A 29 -71.14 176.64 28.93
N ILE A 30 -70.67 175.86 29.91
CA ILE A 30 -69.89 174.64 29.67
C ILE A 30 -70.80 173.45 29.95
N GLU A 31 -71.20 172.77 28.89
CA GLU A 31 -71.96 171.53 28.97
C GLU A 31 -70.98 170.35 29.07
N GLY A 32 -71.38 169.27 29.73
CA GLY A 32 -70.54 168.08 29.92
C GLY A 32 -69.94 167.56 28.61
N GLU A 33 -68.75 166.94 28.68
CA GLU A 33 -67.87 166.62 27.54
C GLU A 33 -67.12 167.81 26.92
N GLY A 34 -67.15 169.00 27.52
CA GLY A 34 -66.30 170.13 27.13
C GLY A 34 -66.81 170.91 25.92
N LYS A 35 -68.09 170.71 25.55
CA LYS A 35 -68.79 171.54 24.57
C LYS A 35 -69.13 172.88 25.21
N LYS A 36 -68.61 173.98 24.64
CA LYS A 36 -68.87 175.34 25.13
C LYS A 36 -69.87 176.06 24.23
N LYS A 37 -70.83 176.76 24.86
CA LYS A 37 -71.84 177.57 24.19
C LYS A 37 -71.71 179.00 24.67
N ILE A 38 -71.24 179.91 23.80
CA ILE A 38 -71.19 181.34 24.13
C ILE A 38 -72.64 181.83 24.26
N ILE A 39 -72.98 182.33 25.44
CA ILE A 39 -74.31 182.88 25.76
C ILE A 39 -74.33 184.36 25.41
N ARG A 40 -73.24 185.08 25.70
CA ARG A 40 -73.10 186.51 25.44
C ARG A 40 -71.64 186.95 25.35
N TYR A 41 -71.44 188.08 24.70
CA TYR A 41 -70.29 188.94 24.93
C TYR A 41 -70.66 189.98 26.00
N VAL A 42 -69.70 190.40 26.81
CA VAL A 42 -69.86 191.41 27.86
C VAL A 42 -68.82 192.49 27.64
N ASP A 43 -69.24 193.76 27.65
CA ASP A 43 -68.36 194.91 27.67
C ASP A 43 -68.33 195.50 29.09
N LEU A 44 -67.24 195.27 29.82
CA LEU A 44 -67.06 195.74 31.20
C LEU A 44 -66.88 197.27 31.33
N ARG A 45 -66.88 198.00 30.21
CA ARG A 45 -66.94 199.47 30.19
C ARG A 45 -68.38 199.99 30.26
N THR A 46 -69.36 199.17 29.85
CA THR A 46 -70.77 199.58 29.76
C THR A 46 -71.72 198.72 30.57
N ASP A 47 -71.36 197.48 30.92
CA ASP A 47 -72.12 196.53 31.75
C ASP A 47 -71.35 196.14 33.02
N LYS A 48 -72.09 195.74 34.07
CA LYS A 48 -71.49 195.32 35.35
C LYS A 48 -71.51 193.81 35.50
N LEU A 49 -70.35 193.23 35.76
CA LEU A 49 -70.20 191.84 36.21
C LEU A 49 -70.07 191.83 37.74
N VAL A 50 -70.89 191.03 38.41
CA VAL A 50 -70.94 190.95 39.88
C VAL A 50 -70.76 189.51 40.34
N ILE A 51 -69.86 189.31 41.30
CA ILE A 51 -69.62 188.04 42.00
C ILE A 51 -69.66 188.31 43.50
N TYR A 52 -70.52 187.58 44.22
CA TYR A 52 -70.83 187.73 45.64
C TYR A 52 -70.98 189.20 46.08
N GLY A 53 -71.77 189.97 45.32
CA GLY A 53 -72.04 191.39 45.55
C GLY A 53 -70.89 192.35 45.20
N SER A 54 -69.73 191.85 44.75
CA SER A 54 -68.57 192.66 44.36
C SER A 54 -68.50 192.87 42.85
N GLU A 55 -68.30 194.12 42.42
CA GLU A 55 -68.19 194.50 41.01
C GLU A 55 -66.80 194.15 40.44
N VAL A 56 -66.77 193.17 39.52
CA VAL A 56 -65.55 192.68 38.87
C VAL A 56 -65.14 193.64 37.75
N LYS A 57 -64.15 194.48 38.03
CA LYS A 57 -63.65 195.51 37.09
C LYS A 57 -62.73 194.90 36.03
N GLU A 58 -62.71 195.48 34.84
CA GLU A 58 -61.84 195.09 33.70
C GLU A 58 -60.38 194.87 34.16
N SER A 59 -59.87 195.78 35.00
CA SER A 59 -58.51 195.74 35.55
C SER A 59 -58.20 194.52 36.41
N MET A 60 -59.19 193.91 37.07
CA MET A 60 -59.01 192.69 37.88
C MET A 60 -58.80 191.46 36.98
N LEU A 61 -59.66 191.29 35.98
CA LEU A 61 -59.56 190.19 35.01
C LEU A 61 -58.37 190.36 34.06
N LYS A 62 -57.96 191.61 33.79
CA LYS A 62 -56.70 191.91 33.10
C LYS A 62 -55.50 191.48 33.94
N ARG A 63 -55.44 191.87 35.23
CA ARG A 63 -54.38 191.39 36.16
C ARG A 63 -54.32 189.87 36.24
N LEU A 64 -55.48 189.19 36.26
CA LEU A 64 -55.56 187.73 36.24
C LEU A 64 -54.93 187.13 34.97
N TYR A 65 -55.25 187.70 33.80
CA TYR A 65 -54.69 187.27 32.51
C TYR A 65 -53.18 187.54 32.40
N GLU A 66 -52.71 188.67 32.95
CA GLU A 66 -51.28 189.07 32.93
C GLU A 66 -50.43 188.30 33.97
N SER A 67 -51.01 187.91 35.11
CA SER A 67 -50.30 187.17 36.17
C SER A 67 -50.11 185.69 35.84
N LEU A 68 -50.97 185.12 34.99
CA LEU A 68 -50.88 183.74 34.54
C LEU A 68 -50.05 183.70 33.24
N VAL A 69 -48.88 183.07 33.27
CA VAL A 69 -47.96 182.98 32.11
C VAL A 69 -48.48 181.98 31.07
N ILE A 70 -49.54 182.37 30.38
CA ILE A 70 -50.30 181.57 29.44
C ILE A 70 -49.65 181.63 28.05
N ARG A 71 -49.22 180.48 27.52
CA ARG A 71 -48.72 180.39 26.13
C ARG A 71 -49.89 180.50 25.13
N MET A 72 -49.61 181.03 23.93
CA MET A 72 -50.62 181.29 22.90
C MET A 72 -51.47 180.06 22.58
N GLY A 73 -52.78 180.26 22.38
CA GLY A 73 -53.74 179.20 22.05
C GLY A 73 -54.50 178.62 23.26
N VAL A 74 -54.17 179.05 24.48
CA VAL A 74 -54.84 178.64 25.72
C VAL A 74 -55.86 179.69 26.18
N VAL A 75 -57.03 179.24 26.65
CA VAL A 75 -58.15 180.09 27.09
C VAL A 75 -58.66 179.61 28.45
N ILE A 76 -58.75 180.51 29.44
CA ILE A 76 -59.18 180.19 30.81
C ILE A 76 -60.62 180.65 31.06
N TYR A 77 -61.41 179.78 31.67
CA TYR A 77 -62.82 179.97 32.02
C TYR A 77 -62.98 179.92 33.53
N VAL A 78 -63.63 180.93 34.13
CA VAL A 78 -63.83 181.05 35.60
C VAL A 78 -65.29 181.35 35.90
N ASN A 79 -65.89 180.68 36.89
CA ASN A 79 -67.23 180.97 37.40
C ASN A 79 -67.19 181.66 38.78
N CYS A 80 -68.36 182.01 39.35
CA CYS A 80 -68.48 182.62 40.68
C CYS A 80 -67.76 181.82 41.78
N ASN A 81 -67.82 180.47 41.71
CA ASN A 81 -67.20 179.57 42.68
C ASN A 81 -65.66 179.48 42.55
N GLY A 82 -65.02 180.30 41.71
CA GLY A 82 -63.57 180.29 41.45
C GLY A 82 -63.07 179.10 40.63
N ALA A 83 -63.95 178.23 40.14
CA ALA A 83 -63.55 177.01 39.43
C ALA A 83 -62.95 177.35 38.06
N CYS A 84 -61.63 177.20 37.95
CA CYS A 84 -60.87 177.51 36.75
C CYS A 84 -60.77 176.28 35.82
N TYR A 85 -61.36 176.38 34.62
CA TYR A 85 -61.16 175.44 33.52
C TYR A 85 -60.18 176.01 32.50
N VAL A 86 -59.28 175.17 32.00
CA VAL A 86 -58.31 175.54 30.98
C VAL A 86 -58.63 174.81 29.68
N SER A 87 -58.82 175.56 28.59
CA SER A 87 -58.96 175.02 27.24
C SER A 87 -57.68 175.21 26.45
N VAL A 88 -57.17 174.13 25.87
CA VAL A 88 -55.97 174.09 25.03
C VAL A 88 -56.35 173.37 23.75
N GLU A 89 -56.05 173.95 22.58
CA GLU A 89 -56.30 173.33 21.25
C GLU A 89 -57.72 172.75 21.08
N ARG A 90 -58.74 173.48 21.60
CA ARG A 90 -60.17 173.10 21.61
C ARG A 90 -60.54 171.87 22.47
N LYS A 91 -59.59 171.27 23.19
CA LYS A 91 -59.90 170.34 24.30
C LYS A 91 -60.11 171.14 25.59
N LEU A 92 -60.98 170.64 26.47
CA LEU A 92 -61.23 171.22 27.79
C LEU A 92 -60.70 170.24 28.85
N TYR A 93 -59.79 170.70 29.69
CA TYR A 93 -59.18 169.88 30.73
C TYR A 93 -59.94 170.04 32.06
N LYS A 94 -59.98 168.98 32.88
CA LYS A 94 -60.69 168.99 34.17
C LYS A 94 -60.08 170.04 35.13
N PRO A 95 -60.87 170.53 36.13
CA PRO A 95 -60.47 171.69 36.93
C PRO A 95 -59.16 171.51 37.69
N ILE A 96 -58.42 172.61 37.85
CA ILE A 96 -57.33 172.69 38.83
C ILE A 96 -57.96 172.94 40.20
N TYR A 97 -58.39 171.87 40.86
CA TYR A 97 -58.93 171.89 42.22
C TYR A 97 -57.84 172.23 43.25
N ASN A 98 -57.46 173.51 43.33
CA ASN A 98 -56.81 174.18 44.46
C ASN A 98 -56.53 175.69 44.21
N VAL A 99 -56.92 176.27 43.07
CA VAL A 99 -56.77 177.71 42.81
C VAL A 99 -57.98 178.47 43.35
N ILE A 100 -57.94 178.87 44.62
CA ILE A 100 -58.92 179.78 45.22
C ILE A 100 -58.37 181.21 45.07
N PHE A 101 -59.04 182.04 44.27
CA PHE A 101 -58.76 183.47 44.22
C PHE A 101 -59.42 184.17 45.41
N ASP A 102 -58.60 184.66 46.35
CA ASP A 102 -59.06 185.60 47.36
C ASP A 102 -59.28 186.96 46.70
N TRP A 103 -60.56 187.33 46.54
CA TRP A 103 -60.98 188.63 46.01
C TRP A 103 -60.94 189.73 47.07
N SER A 104 -60.59 189.41 48.32
CA SER A 104 -60.48 190.36 49.43
C SER A 104 -59.03 190.80 49.66
N SER A 105 -58.84 192.10 49.85
CA SER A 105 -57.59 192.70 50.32
C SER A 105 -57.88 194.09 50.90
N PHE A 106 -57.86 194.15 52.22
CA PHE A 106 -57.84 195.25 53.21
C PHE A 106 -57.69 196.73 52.76
N GLY A 107 -58.04 197.66 53.67
CA GLY A 107 -57.87 199.12 53.52
C GLY A 107 -56.39 199.61 53.61
N VAL A 108 -56.06 200.81 54.09
CA VAL A 108 -56.75 201.77 55.00
C VAL A 108 -56.09 203.19 54.86
N ILE A 109 -56.65 204.24 55.50
CA ILE A 109 -56.01 205.51 56.01
C ILE A 109 -56.21 206.87 55.27
N VAL A 110 -56.91 207.82 55.97
CA VAL A 110 -56.68 209.26 56.37
C VAL A 110 -55.49 210.07 55.72
N PRO A 111 -55.36 211.45 55.66
CA PRO A 111 -55.84 212.49 56.62
C PRO A 111 -56.09 214.00 56.21
N ASN A 112 -56.48 214.84 57.20
CA ASN A 112 -56.35 216.33 57.35
C ASN A 112 -57.20 217.25 56.39
N SER A 113 -57.46 218.57 56.61
CA SER A 113 -57.01 219.64 57.55
C SER A 113 -58.05 220.83 57.60
N VAL A 114 -58.04 221.98 58.33
CA VAL A 114 -57.51 222.55 59.63
C VAL A 114 -57.88 224.08 59.69
N ASN A 115 -57.94 224.72 60.89
CA ASN A 115 -57.95 226.20 61.18
C ASN A 115 -59.23 227.05 60.87
N ASP A 116 -59.52 228.25 61.45
CA ASP A 116 -59.07 228.98 62.67
C ASP A 116 -60.02 230.17 63.03
N LEU A 117 -60.05 230.64 64.30
CA LEU A 117 -60.04 232.04 64.84
C LEU A 117 -60.47 232.11 66.33
N SER A 118 -60.23 233.24 67.03
CA SER A 118 -60.21 233.29 68.52
C SER A 118 -60.86 234.51 69.21
N GLN A 119 -61.06 234.38 70.53
CA GLN A 119 -61.20 235.42 71.57
C GLN A 119 -62.44 236.35 71.62
N LYS A 120 -63.36 236.07 72.55
CA LYS A 120 -63.56 236.84 73.81
C LYS A 120 -64.61 236.19 74.73
N GLN A 121 -64.41 236.30 76.05
CA GLN A 121 -65.40 236.12 77.15
C GLN A 121 -66.02 234.70 77.27
N VAL A 122 -66.02 233.95 78.38
CA VAL A 122 -65.64 234.18 79.80
C VAL A 122 -66.51 235.24 80.52
N GLU A 123 -67.05 234.86 81.69
CA GLU A 123 -68.01 235.62 82.54
C GLU A 123 -69.49 235.69 82.06
N GLU A 124 -70.08 234.54 81.72
CA GLU A 124 -71.53 234.27 81.93
C GLU A 124 -71.75 232.75 82.14
N LEU A 125 -70.92 232.05 82.92
CA LEU A 125 -71.13 231.88 84.37
C LEU A 125 -72.59 231.55 84.73
N GLU A 126 -72.77 230.35 85.31
CA GLU A 126 -73.82 230.01 86.28
C GLU A 126 -75.28 230.17 85.82
N LYS A 127 -75.52 230.45 84.53
CA LYS A 127 -76.78 230.20 83.82
C LYS A 127 -77.00 228.70 83.56
N ALA A 128 -77.02 227.98 84.68
CA ALA A 128 -78.02 227.01 85.06
C ALA A 128 -78.16 225.78 84.12
N VAL A 129 -77.41 224.70 84.33
CA VAL A 129 -77.50 223.78 85.50
C VAL A 129 -78.90 223.18 85.72
N GLU A 130 -79.99 223.93 85.57
CA GLU A 130 -81.35 223.35 85.65
C GLU A 130 -81.77 222.67 84.34
N ASN A 131 -81.30 223.16 83.17
CA ASN A 131 -81.56 222.49 81.89
C ASN A 131 -80.79 221.16 81.73
N SER A 132 -79.87 220.86 82.66
CA SER A 132 -79.12 219.60 82.73
C SER A 132 -79.98 218.39 83.10
N LYS A 133 -81.26 218.57 83.44
CA LYS A 133 -82.18 217.47 83.82
C LYS A 133 -82.78 216.70 82.64
N GLN A 134 -83.14 217.38 81.55
CA GLN A 134 -83.95 216.76 80.48
C GLN A 134 -83.13 215.91 79.49
N GLN A 135 -81.82 216.12 79.38
CA GLN A 135 -80.94 215.26 78.55
C GLN A 135 -80.71 213.85 79.13
N SER A 136 -81.14 213.57 80.38
CA SER A 136 -80.80 212.32 81.07
C SER A 136 -81.79 211.15 80.87
N GLU A 137 -82.99 211.38 80.34
CA GLU A 137 -84.04 210.33 80.32
C GLU A 137 -84.25 209.68 78.94
N LEU A 138 -84.27 210.44 77.84
CA LEU A 138 -84.44 209.85 76.49
C LEU A 138 -83.26 208.95 76.10
N ALA A 139 -82.02 209.39 76.35
CA ALA A 139 -80.81 208.60 76.07
C ALA A 139 -80.73 207.29 76.89
N LYS A 140 -81.55 207.14 77.94
CA LYS A 140 -81.55 205.96 78.81
C LYS A 140 -82.34 204.78 78.22
N ILE A 141 -83.25 205.05 77.28
CA ILE A 141 -84.14 204.03 76.68
C ILE A 141 -83.48 203.33 75.48
N GLU A 142 -82.74 204.06 74.62
CA GLU A 142 -82.04 203.45 73.48
C GLU A 142 -80.90 202.50 73.91
N VAL A 143 -80.18 202.85 74.98
CA VAL A 143 -78.99 202.09 75.43
C VAL A 143 -79.33 200.69 75.97
N GLU A 144 -80.48 200.50 76.62
CA GLU A 144 -80.86 199.16 77.11
C GLU A 144 -81.33 198.23 75.98
N CYS A 145 -82.01 198.77 74.95
CA CYS A 145 -82.50 197.96 73.84
C CYS A 145 -81.35 197.37 72.99
N THR A 146 -80.33 198.18 72.69
CA THR A 146 -79.15 197.73 71.91
C THR A 146 -78.27 196.72 72.65
N LYS A 147 -78.27 196.74 73.98
CA LYS A 147 -77.41 195.89 74.82
C LYS A 147 -77.86 194.42 74.83
N ALA A 148 -79.14 194.14 74.54
CA ALA A 148 -79.67 192.78 74.47
C ALA A 148 -79.20 192.03 73.22
N SER A 149 -79.31 192.65 72.03
CA SER A 149 -78.99 192.01 70.74
C SER A 149 -77.51 191.62 70.62
N LEU A 150 -76.59 192.44 71.15
CA LEU A 150 -75.16 192.18 71.05
C LEU A 150 -74.73 190.90 71.80
N LYS A 151 -75.43 190.53 72.87
CA LYS A 151 -75.11 189.32 73.64
C LYS A 151 -75.51 188.04 72.89
N ALA A 152 -76.70 188.01 72.29
CA ALA A 152 -77.18 186.84 71.56
C ALA A 152 -76.26 186.44 70.40
N SER A 153 -75.79 187.42 69.61
CA SER A 153 -74.89 187.18 68.48
C SER A 153 -73.51 186.62 68.90
N ASN A 154 -73.00 187.00 70.07
CA ASN A 154 -71.72 186.50 70.57
C ASN A 154 -71.77 185.01 70.94
N ASP A 155 -72.89 184.54 71.50
CA ASP A 155 -73.01 183.16 71.97
C ASP A 155 -73.15 182.17 70.78
N GLU A 156 -73.80 182.59 69.69
CA GLU A 156 -73.96 181.83 68.44
C GLU A 156 -72.62 181.61 67.69
N VAL A 157 -71.74 182.61 67.67
CA VAL A 157 -70.39 182.52 67.06
C VAL A 157 -69.50 181.48 67.73
N ASN A 158 -69.69 181.22 69.03
CA ASN A 158 -68.84 180.29 69.77
C ASN A 158 -69.17 178.82 69.51
N GLU A 159 -70.44 178.47 69.28
CA GLU A 159 -70.81 177.08 68.97
C GLU A 159 -70.46 176.68 67.54
N LEU A 160 -70.49 177.63 66.58
CA LEU A 160 -69.98 177.42 65.23
C LEU A 160 -68.49 177.04 65.22
N LYS A 161 -67.65 177.66 66.07
CA LYS A 161 -66.24 177.27 66.24
C LYS A 161 -66.08 175.83 66.74
N ARG A 162 -66.98 175.36 67.61
CA ARG A 162 -66.94 174.00 68.17
C ARG A 162 -67.25 172.92 67.12
N LEU A 163 -68.20 173.21 66.22
CA LEU A 163 -68.53 172.33 65.09
C LEU A 163 -67.42 172.32 64.01
N GLN A 164 -66.71 173.44 63.82
CA GLN A 164 -65.57 173.52 62.90
C GLN A 164 -64.39 172.64 63.34
N THR A 165 -64.09 172.55 64.64
CA THR A 165 -63.03 171.65 65.13
C THR A 165 -63.41 170.17 65.09
N GLU A 166 -64.67 169.82 65.35
CA GLU A 166 -65.12 168.40 65.29
C GLU A 166 -65.15 167.84 63.85
N SER A 167 -65.49 168.68 62.87
CA SER A 167 -65.51 168.28 61.46
C SER A 167 -64.10 168.07 60.88
N GLY A 168 -63.12 168.90 61.24
CA GLY A 168 -61.72 168.73 60.82
C GLY A 168 -61.11 167.38 61.23
N LEU A 169 -61.35 166.94 62.48
CA LEU A 169 -60.89 165.64 62.99
C LEU A 169 -61.49 164.43 62.24
N LYS A 170 -62.71 164.57 61.69
CA LYS A 170 -63.35 163.51 60.89
C LYS A 170 -62.76 163.42 59.49
N VAL A 171 -62.36 164.55 58.89
CA VAL A 171 -61.67 164.58 57.59
C VAL A 171 -60.29 163.94 57.69
N GLN A 172 -59.50 164.25 58.73
CA GLN A 172 -58.15 163.68 58.86
C GLN A 172 -58.17 162.14 58.99
N LYS A 173 -59.10 161.58 59.80
CA LYS A 173 -59.31 160.12 59.90
C LYS A 173 -59.82 159.46 58.61
N ALA A 174 -60.33 160.22 57.64
CA ALA A 174 -60.69 159.68 56.33
C ALA A 174 -59.45 159.53 55.44
N TYR A 175 -58.56 160.54 55.41
CA TYR A 175 -57.30 160.49 54.65
C TYR A 175 -56.39 159.33 55.09
N GLU A 176 -56.25 159.11 56.41
CA GLU A 176 -55.46 158.00 56.97
C GLU A 176 -55.96 156.61 56.50
N LYS A 177 -57.29 156.45 56.31
CA LYS A 177 -57.86 155.20 55.81
C LYS A 177 -57.67 154.99 54.31
N VAL A 178 -57.73 156.04 53.51
CA VAL A 178 -57.50 155.94 52.05
C VAL A 178 -56.05 155.53 51.77
N ALA A 179 -55.09 156.13 52.47
CA ALA A 179 -53.67 155.80 52.31
C ALA A 179 -53.32 154.35 52.67
N LEU A 180 -54.05 153.73 53.61
CA LEU A 180 -53.92 152.30 53.93
C LEU A 180 -54.46 151.40 52.80
N ILE A 181 -55.64 151.74 52.26
CA ILE A 181 -56.27 150.95 51.19
C ILE A 181 -55.46 151.00 49.89
N ASP A 182 -54.90 152.17 49.52
CA ASP A 182 -54.02 152.29 48.36
C ASP A 182 -52.77 151.40 48.48
N PHE A 183 -52.25 151.20 49.70
CA PHE A 183 -51.10 150.33 49.97
C PHE A 183 -51.47 148.83 49.91
N GLU A 184 -52.64 148.44 50.45
CA GLU A 184 -53.16 147.08 50.35
C GLU A 184 -53.43 146.68 48.88
N VAL A 185 -53.99 147.60 48.07
CA VAL A 185 -54.29 147.35 46.65
C VAL A 185 -53.02 147.10 45.83
N GLU A 186 -51.97 147.89 46.02
CA GLU A 186 -50.73 147.73 45.26
C GLU A 186 -49.92 146.49 45.72
N LEU A 187 -50.06 146.05 46.99
CA LEU A 187 -49.57 144.75 47.45
C LEU A 187 -50.26 143.57 46.75
N TYR A 188 -51.61 143.53 46.76
CA TYR A 188 -52.37 142.46 46.11
C TYR A 188 -52.09 142.36 44.60
N LYS A 189 -51.78 143.48 43.95
CA LYS A 189 -51.37 143.52 42.55
C LYS A 189 -50.02 142.85 42.31
N ILE A 190 -49.04 143.07 43.19
CA ILE A 190 -47.72 142.39 43.13
C ILE A 190 -47.89 140.88 43.35
N GLU A 191 -48.71 140.47 44.32
CA GLU A 191 -49.03 139.05 44.55
C GLU A 191 -49.70 138.40 43.32
N LEU A 192 -50.66 139.09 42.70
CA LEU A 192 -51.37 138.61 41.52
C LEU A 192 -50.45 138.50 40.28
N GLU A 193 -49.49 139.42 40.13
CA GLU A 193 -48.47 139.36 39.07
C GLU A 193 -47.45 138.23 39.32
N SER A 194 -47.13 137.89 40.58
CA SER A 194 -46.33 136.70 40.93
C SER A 194 -47.07 135.39 40.62
N CYS A 195 -48.29 135.24 41.13
CA CYS A 195 -49.13 134.06 40.92
C CYS A 195 -49.42 133.81 39.43
N LYS A 196 -49.53 134.88 38.62
CA LYS A 196 -49.65 134.73 37.16
C LYS A 196 -48.40 134.11 36.56
N LYS A 197 -47.21 134.55 36.96
CA LYS A 197 -45.95 134.00 36.43
C LYS A 197 -45.79 132.53 36.82
N GLU A 198 -46.08 132.16 38.06
CA GLU A 198 -46.06 130.77 38.52
C GLU A 198 -47.01 129.88 37.72
N LEU A 199 -48.17 130.41 37.29
CA LEU A 199 -49.10 129.71 36.41
C LEU A 199 -48.56 129.53 34.97
N ASP A 200 -47.89 130.55 34.43
CA ASP A 200 -47.25 130.47 33.11
C ASP A 200 -46.08 129.45 33.13
N ASP A 201 -45.22 129.48 34.17
CA ASP A 201 -44.12 128.51 34.36
C ASP A 201 -44.66 127.06 34.47
N VAL A 202 -45.76 126.83 35.20
CA VAL A 202 -46.43 125.51 35.32
C VAL A 202 -47.08 125.03 34.02
N LEU A 203 -47.50 125.94 33.14
CA LEU A 203 -48.05 125.58 31.82
C LEU A 203 -46.97 125.05 30.88
N ASP A 204 -45.76 125.61 30.93
CA ASP A 204 -44.61 125.12 30.15
C ASP A 204 -44.11 123.76 30.68
N ASP A 205 -44.01 123.55 32.00
CA ASP A 205 -43.73 122.23 32.59
C ASP A 205 -44.76 121.17 32.15
N LEU A 206 -46.05 121.53 32.12
CA LEU A 206 -47.14 120.65 31.70
C LEU A 206 -47.19 120.44 30.17
N CYS A 207 -46.49 121.25 29.38
CA CYS A 207 -46.21 120.97 27.97
C CYS A 207 -45.02 120.00 27.83
N CYS A 208 -43.91 120.24 28.52
CA CYS A 208 -42.75 119.33 28.56
C CYS A 208 -43.16 117.90 28.96
N CYS A 209 -43.96 117.75 30.02
CA CYS A 209 -44.47 116.44 30.47
C CYS A 209 -45.36 115.72 29.44
N LYS A 210 -46.04 116.44 28.53
CA LYS A 210 -46.83 115.81 27.46
C LYS A 210 -45.94 115.24 26.36
N ASP A 211 -44.91 115.97 25.96
CA ASP A 211 -43.98 115.54 24.93
C ASP A 211 -43.09 114.38 25.41
N GLU A 212 -42.66 114.40 26.68
CA GLU A 212 -42.00 113.26 27.32
C GLU A 212 -42.91 112.03 27.37
N LYS A 213 -44.18 112.19 27.76
CA LYS A 213 -45.15 111.09 27.74
C LYS A 213 -45.32 110.53 26.33
N ALA A 214 -45.49 111.37 25.31
CA ALA A 214 -45.65 110.95 23.92
C ALA A 214 -44.42 110.18 23.42
N LYS A 215 -43.20 110.62 23.80
CA LYS A 215 -41.95 109.93 23.51
C LYS A 215 -41.89 108.54 24.18
N MET A 216 -42.20 108.45 25.47
CA MET A 216 -42.25 107.15 26.18
C MET A 216 -43.30 106.21 25.58
N GLU A 217 -44.43 106.74 25.09
CA GLU A 217 -45.48 105.95 24.44
C GLU A 217 -45.01 105.36 23.10
N VAL A 218 -44.18 106.08 22.33
CA VAL A 218 -43.50 105.54 21.13
C VAL A 218 -42.44 104.48 21.49
N GLU A 219 -41.60 104.74 22.47
CA GLU A 219 -40.55 103.78 22.91
C GLU A 219 -41.17 102.48 23.45
N MET A 220 -42.24 102.58 24.25
CA MET A 220 -43.01 101.42 24.75
C MET A 220 -43.71 100.62 23.66
N ASN A 221 -44.10 101.25 22.55
CA ASN A 221 -44.63 100.54 21.38
C ASN A 221 -43.52 99.81 20.62
N THR A 222 -42.37 100.47 20.43
CA THR A 222 -41.18 99.88 19.78
C THR A 222 -40.69 98.63 20.51
N MET A 223 -40.51 98.71 21.84
CA MET A 223 -40.14 97.55 22.66
C MET A 223 -41.17 96.41 22.62
N ARG A 224 -42.46 96.72 22.41
CA ARG A 224 -43.51 95.68 22.27
C ARG A 224 -43.39 94.90 20.97
N ASP A 225 -43.03 95.58 19.88
CA ASP A 225 -42.84 94.95 18.56
C ASP A 225 -41.53 94.15 18.51
N GLU A 226 -40.45 94.65 19.12
CA GLU A 226 -39.21 93.89 19.34
C GLU A 226 -39.47 92.62 20.16
N LEU A 227 -40.17 92.72 21.29
CA LEU A 227 -40.58 91.58 22.10
C LEU A 227 -41.47 90.59 21.31
N CYS A 228 -42.34 91.10 20.44
CA CYS A 228 -43.17 90.27 19.55
C CYS A 228 -42.30 89.48 18.56
N ASN A 229 -41.27 90.10 17.99
CA ASN A 229 -40.37 89.47 17.02
C ASN A 229 -39.43 88.45 17.70
N SER A 230 -38.77 88.82 18.80
CA SER A 230 -37.96 87.87 19.59
C SER A 230 -38.78 86.67 20.07
N LYS A 231 -40.08 86.84 20.36
CA LYS A 231 -40.98 85.73 20.71
C LYS A 231 -41.27 84.80 19.51
N LYS A 232 -41.39 85.32 18.29
CA LYS A 232 -41.52 84.50 17.07
C LYS A 232 -40.23 83.74 16.77
N GLU A 233 -39.08 84.40 16.89
CA GLU A 233 -37.76 83.81 16.69
C GLU A 233 -37.49 82.68 17.69
N LYS A 234 -37.80 82.91 18.98
CA LYS A 234 -37.76 81.87 20.01
C LYS A 234 -38.61 80.65 19.61
N ILE A 235 -39.86 80.86 19.22
CA ILE A 235 -40.76 79.77 18.80
C ILE A 235 -40.20 79.03 17.57
N ASN A 236 -39.58 79.73 16.62
CA ASN A 236 -38.94 79.06 15.48
C ASN A 236 -37.73 78.20 15.93
N MET A 237 -36.87 78.72 16.80
CA MET A 237 -35.75 77.96 17.37
C MET A 237 -36.20 76.75 18.21
N GLU A 238 -37.28 76.87 18.99
CA GLU A 238 -37.87 75.73 19.72
C GLU A 238 -38.38 74.64 18.75
N ASN A 239 -39.01 75.03 17.64
CA ASN A 239 -39.45 74.10 16.59
C ASN A 239 -38.29 73.44 15.82
N GLU A 240 -37.20 74.16 15.58
CA GLU A 240 -35.99 73.60 14.95
C GLU A 240 -35.23 72.66 15.90
N LEU A 241 -35.15 73.02 17.18
CA LEU A 241 -34.58 72.18 18.22
C LEU A 241 -35.37 70.87 18.36
N GLN A 242 -36.71 70.91 18.37
CA GLN A 242 -37.52 69.69 18.40
C GLN A 242 -37.28 68.80 17.18
N LYS A 243 -37.24 69.37 15.96
CA LYS A 243 -36.89 68.60 14.74
C LYS A 243 -35.50 67.96 14.84
N LYS A 244 -34.55 68.58 15.54
CA LYS A 244 -33.23 68.00 15.80
C LYS A 244 -33.25 66.92 16.89
N GLN A 245 -34.06 67.09 17.94
CA GLN A 245 -34.34 66.08 18.96
C GLN A 245 -34.93 64.80 18.33
N ASP A 246 -35.89 64.95 17.41
CA ASP A 246 -36.54 63.86 16.70
C ASP A 246 -35.58 63.14 15.73
N GLN A 247 -34.80 63.92 14.96
CA GLN A 247 -33.74 63.38 14.09
C GLN A 247 -32.69 62.59 14.89
N PHE A 248 -32.23 63.13 16.02
CA PHE A 248 -31.26 62.45 16.88
C PHE A 248 -31.83 61.16 17.48
N SER A 249 -33.09 61.19 17.92
CA SER A 249 -33.79 60.00 18.46
C SER A 249 -33.92 58.90 17.41
N SER A 250 -34.27 59.25 16.17
CA SER A 250 -34.36 58.31 15.05
C SER A 250 -33.00 57.70 14.68
N ILE A 251 -31.94 58.52 14.62
CA ILE A 251 -30.56 58.07 14.37
C ILE A 251 -30.11 57.12 15.49
N ASN A 252 -30.34 57.48 16.75
CA ASN A 252 -29.92 56.68 17.90
C ASN A 252 -30.62 55.31 17.94
N TYR A 253 -31.92 55.26 17.61
CA TYR A 253 -32.67 53.99 17.48
C TYR A 253 -32.12 53.12 16.33
N SER A 254 -31.83 53.72 15.17
CA SER A 254 -31.24 53.03 14.02
C SER A 254 -29.84 52.49 14.33
N LEU A 255 -29.01 53.28 15.01
CA LEU A 255 -27.67 52.89 15.47
C LEU A 255 -27.76 51.72 16.45
N HIS A 256 -28.62 51.79 17.46
CA HIS A 256 -28.81 50.69 18.43
C HIS A 256 -29.31 49.39 17.76
N THR A 257 -30.21 49.50 16.79
CA THR A 257 -30.68 48.35 15.99
C THR A 257 -29.54 47.76 15.14
N LYS A 258 -28.64 48.58 14.60
CA LYS A 258 -27.46 48.10 13.88
C LYS A 258 -26.38 47.53 14.80
N ASN A 259 -26.21 48.05 16.01
CA ASN A 259 -25.27 47.51 16.99
C ASN A 259 -25.69 46.10 17.41
N THR A 260 -26.96 45.91 17.77
CA THR A 260 -27.51 44.58 18.11
C THR A 260 -27.49 43.60 16.92
N GLU A 261 -27.74 44.06 15.69
CA GLU A 261 -27.55 43.22 14.49
C GLU A 261 -26.09 42.79 14.29
N LEU A 262 -25.12 43.67 14.58
CA LEU A 262 -23.69 43.36 14.49
C LEU A 262 -23.23 42.45 15.64
N GLU A 263 -23.69 42.68 16.87
CA GLU A 263 -23.42 41.83 18.04
C GLU A 263 -23.90 40.39 17.80
N MET A 264 -25.12 40.21 17.27
CA MET A 264 -25.64 38.87 16.92
C MET A 264 -24.82 38.19 15.81
N LYS A 265 -24.38 38.92 14.78
CA LYS A 265 -23.52 38.37 13.72
C LYS A 265 -22.12 38.03 14.21
N LEU A 266 -21.53 38.89 15.04
CA LEU A 266 -20.20 38.67 15.62
C LEU A 266 -20.22 37.41 16.48
N LYS A 267 -21.24 37.25 17.32
CA LYS A 267 -21.43 36.03 18.12
C LYS A 267 -21.65 34.77 17.26
N SER A 268 -22.44 34.87 16.19
CA SER A 268 -22.62 33.75 15.23
C SER A 268 -21.29 33.34 14.57
N LEU A 269 -20.41 34.30 14.27
CA LEU A 269 -19.08 34.04 13.72
C LEU A 269 -18.10 33.50 14.78
N GLU A 270 -18.24 33.88 16.06
CA GLU A 270 -17.49 33.26 17.18
C GLU A 270 -17.90 31.79 17.38
N ASP A 271 -19.21 31.49 17.34
CA ASP A 271 -19.75 30.13 17.43
C ASP A 271 -19.29 29.27 16.22
N GLU A 272 -19.38 29.79 14.99
CA GLU A 272 -18.86 29.14 13.77
C GLU A 272 -17.34 28.92 13.83
N HIS A 273 -16.56 29.91 14.30
CA HIS A 273 -15.11 29.76 14.47
C HIS A 273 -14.77 28.67 15.50
N CYS A 274 -15.51 28.59 16.61
CA CYS A 274 -15.31 27.54 17.61
C CYS A 274 -15.63 26.14 17.06
N LEU A 275 -16.69 26.01 16.25
CA LEU A 275 -17.01 24.77 15.54
C LEU A 275 -15.87 24.36 14.59
N VAL A 276 -15.47 25.23 13.67
CA VAL A 276 -14.37 24.99 12.71
C VAL A 276 -13.05 24.67 13.43
N GLN A 277 -12.75 25.34 14.55
CA GLN A 277 -11.56 25.06 15.35
C GLN A 277 -11.61 23.67 16.02
N SER A 278 -12.79 23.21 16.42
CA SER A 278 -12.99 21.86 16.98
C SER A 278 -12.91 20.77 15.90
N GLU A 279 -13.47 21.00 14.71
CA GLU A 279 -13.36 20.11 13.55
C GLU A 279 -11.91 20.00 13.06
N LEU A 280 -11.18 21.13 13.03
CA LEU A 280 -9.76 21.16 12.70
C LEU A 280 -8.92 20.35 13.68
N HIS A 281 -9.21 20.45 14.99
CA HIS A 281 -8.52 19.64 16.00
C HIS A 281 -8.83 18.15 15.84
N SER A 282 -10.11 17.78 15.66
CA SER A 282 -10.49 16.38 15.41
C SER A 282 -9.85 15.80 14.14
N THR A 283 -9.80 16.60 13.07
CA THR A 283 -9.15 16.23 11.81
C THR A 283 -7.64 16.05 11.97
N LYS A 284 -6.99 16.91 12.79
CA LYS A 284 -5.57 16.77 13.12
C LYS A 284 -5.30 15.48 13.92
N ASP A 285 -6.14 15.17 14.90
CA ASP A 285 -5.99 13.97 15.73
C ASP A 285 -6.20 12.69 14.90
N GLN A 286 -7.17 12.70 14.00
CA GLN A 286 -7.35 11.65 12.99
C GLN A 286 -6.13 11.53 12.06
N HIS A 287 -5.53 12.65 11.64
CA HIS A 287 -4.33 12.63 10.81
C HIS A 287 -3.10 12.07 11.57
N GLU A 288 -2.91 12.40 12.84
CA GLU A 288 -1.86 11.78 13.67
C GLU A 288 -2.10 10.28 13.88
N LEU A 289 -3.34 9.84 14.06
CA LEU A 289 -3.70 8.43 14.18
C LEU A 289 -3.43 7.67 12.87
N LEU A 290 -3.84 8.24 11.73
CA LEU A 290 -3.53 7.69 10.40
C LEU A 290 -2.02 7.65 10.14
N SER A 291 -1.27 8.68 10.55
CA SER A 291 0.20 8.71 10.42
C SER A 291 0.89 7.60 11.22
N LYS A 292 0.39 7.30 12.43
CA LYS A 292 0.85 6.15 13.24
C LYS A 292 0.51 4.82 12.58
N ASN A 293 -0.73 4.66 12.11
CA ASN A 293 -1.19 3.45 11.42
C ASN A 293 -0.41 3.17 10.11
N VAL A 294 -0.06 4.21 9.34
CA VAL A 294 0.78 4.08 8.14
C VAL A 294 2.16 3.53 8.50
N LYS A 295 2.83 4.08 9.53
CA LYS A 295 4.14 3.58 9.97
C LYS A 295 4.10 2.13 10.45
N GLU A 296 3.08 1.76 11.23
CA GLU A 296 2.86 0.36 11.60
C GLU A 296 2.67 -0.56 10.39
N LEU A 297 2.02 -0.09 9.32
CA LEU A 297 1.85 -0.85 8.09
C LEU A 297 3.14 -0.92 7.26
N GLU A 298 3.95 0.14 7.23
CA GLU A 298 5.28 0.16 6.61
C GLU A 298 6.24 -0.82 7.32
N GLU A 299 6.24 -0.86 8.66
CA GLU A 299 7.01 -1.84 9.45
C GLU A 299 6.54 -3.28 9.21
N LYS A 300 5.22 -3.53 9.18
CA LYS A 300 4.65 -4.85 8.88
C LYS A 300 4.94 -5.29 7.44
N LEU A 301 4.92 -4.36 6.48
CA LEU A 301 5.27 -4.62 5.09
C LEU A 301 6.75 -4.99 4.96
N SER A 302 7.66 -4.19 5.52
CA SER A 302 9.10 -4.46 5.53
C SER A 302 9.44 -5.82 6.18
N SER A 303 8.78 -6.14 7.30
CA SER A 303 8.88 -7.46 7.94
C SER A 303 8.45 -8.60 6.99
N SER A 304 7.31 -8.45 6.30
CA SER A 304 6.81 -9.44 5.34
C SER A 304 7.70 -9.58 4.09
N GLU A 305 8.27 -8.47 3.58
CA GLU A 305 9.24 -8.50 2.48
C GLU A 305 10.54 -9.23 2.86
N ASN A 306 11.01 -9.04 4.10
CA ASN A 306 12.18 -9.76 4.61
C ASN A 306 11.90 -11.27 4.74
N GLN A 307 10.76 -11.67 5.31
CA GLN A 307 10.33 -13.07 5.36
C GLN A 307 10.16 -13.69 3.97
N SER A 308 9.64 -12.92 3.00
CA SER A 308 9.53 -13.35 1.60
C SER A 308 10.90 -13.59 0.96
N ARG A 309 11.89 -12.74 1.28
CA ARG A 309 13.28 -12.91 0.84
C ARG A 309 13.93 -14.16 1.45
N GLU A 310 13.76 -14.38 2.75
CA GLU A 310 14.26 -15.57 3.46
C GLU A 310 13.67 -16.86 2.88
N MET A 311 12.35 -16.94 2.70
CA MET A 311 11.68 -18.08 2.06
C MET A 311 12.17 -18.32 0.62
N LYS A 312 12.47 -17.25 -0.13
CA LYS A 312 13.02 -17.38 -1.50
C LYS A 312 14.43 -17.97 -1.48
N GLU A 313 15.29 -17.56 -0.55
CA GLU A 313 16.60 -18.18 -0.39
C GLU A 313 16.51 -19.64 0.06
N GLU A 314 15.59 -19.98 0.97
CA GLU A 314 15.34 -21.37 1.36
C GLU A 314 14.86 -22.23 0.18
N LEU A 315 13.98 -21.67 -0.66
CA LEU A 315 13.52 -22.31 -1.89
C LEU A 315 14.67 -22.58 -2.87
N GLU A 316 15.58 -21.62 -3.07
CA GLU A 316 16.79 -21.82 -3.89
C GLU A 316 17.74 -22.86 -3.27
N LYS A 317 17.94 -22.84 -1.95
CA LYS A 317 18.73 -23.86 -1.22
C LYS A 317 18.11 -25.26 -1.40
N MET A 318 16.79 -25.38 -1.36
CA MET A 318 16.07 -26.65 -1.57
C MET A 318 16.06 -27.11 -3.04
N GLN A 319 15.90 -26.20 -4.01
CA GLN A 319 16.02 -26.54 -5.43
C GLN A 319 17.44 -27.04 -5.77
N ASN A 320 18.48 -26.41 -5.22
CA ASN A 320 19.86 -26.85 -5.41
C ASN A 320 20.15 -28.21 -4.75
N ARG A 321 19.55 -28.51 -3.58
CA ARG A 321 19.58 -29.86 -2.98
C ARG A 321 18.86 -30.89 -3.87
N SER A 322 17.67 -30.56 -4.37
CA SER A 322 16.90 -31.44 -5.26
C SER A 322 17.64 -31.75 -6.56
N ARG A 323 18.34 -30.77 -7.15
CA ARG A 323 19.20 -31.00 -8.33
C ARG A 323 20.33 -31.99 -8.03
N LYS A 324 21.07 -31.79 -6.93
CA LYS A 324 22.15 -32.71 -6.51
C LYS A 324 21.65 -34.14 -6.27
N LEU A 325 20.54 -34.30 -5.54
CA LEU A 325 19.94 -35.62 -5.31
C LEU A 325 19.52 -36.30 -6.63
N LYS A 326 19.10 -35.53 -7.63
CA LYS A 326 18.81 -36.07 -8.97
C LYS A 326 20.08 -36.50 -9.71
N GLU A 327 21.14 -35.68 -9.67
CA GLU A 327 22.46 -36.01 -10.23
C GLU A 327 23.13 -37.20 -9.52
N GLU A 328 22.81 -37.45 -8.25
CA GLU A 328 23.25 -38.62 -7.47
C GLU A 328 22.44 -39.87 -7.85
N LEU A 329 21.10 -39.75 -7.94
CA LEU A 329 20.22 -40.83 -8.38
C LEU A 329 20.52 -41.30 -9.81
N GLU A 330 20.86 -40.37 -10.71
CA GLU A 330 21.23 -40.68 -12.10
C GLU A 330 22.55 -41.49 -12.15
N LYS A 331 23.54 -41.15 -11.31
CA LYS A 331 24.80 -41.92 -11.16
C LYS A 331 24.60 -43.28 -10.52
N GLU A 332 23.71 -43.40 -9.54
CA GLU A 332 23.30 -44.69 -8.95
C GLU A 332 22.65 -45.58 -10.01
N GLN A 333 21.77 -45.01 -10.84
CA GLN A 333 21.06 -45.74 -11.89
C GLN A 333 21.98 -46.17 -13.06
N ASP A 334 22.96 -45.35 -13.43
CA ASP A 334 24.03 -45.73 -14.37
C ASP A 334 24.91 -46.86 -13.82
N GLN A 335 25.31 -46.77 -12.54
CA GLN A 335 26.07 -47.84 -11.87
C GLN A 335 25.26 -49.15 -11.82
N LEU A 336 23.99 -49.09 -11.43
CA LEU A 336 23.10 -50.25 -11.40
C LEU A 336 22.93 -50.88 -12.79
N SER A 337 22.86 -50.05 -13.83
CA SER A 337 22.80 -50.50 -15.23
C SER A 337 24.09 -51.18 -15.67
N SER A 338 25.26 -50.63 -15.31
CA SER A 338 26.57 -51.25 -15.55
C SER A 338 26.75 -52.57 -14.78
N ILE A 339 26.23 -52.66 -13.55
CA ILE A 339 26.24 -53.89 -12.74
C ILE A 339 25.34 -54.96 -13.37
N ASN A 340 24.13 -54.60 -13.81
CA ASN A 340 23.22 -55.52 -14.52
C ASN A 340 23.83 -56.03 -15.84
N TYR A 341 24.48 -55.17 -16.62
CA TYR A 341 25.16 -55.59 -17.85
C TYR A 341 26.32 -56.56 -17.56
N SER A 342 27.13 -56.26 -16.54
CA SER A 342 28.22 -57.14 -16.06
C SER A 342 27.68 -58.50 -15.58
N LEU A 343 26.62 -58.51 -14.77
CA LEU A 343 25.94 -59.73 -14.32
C LEU A 343 25.38 -60.54 -15.49
N HIS A 344 24.75 -59.88 -16.48
CA HIS A 344 24.21 -60.57 -17.64
C HIS A 344 25.31 -61.22 -18.50
N THR A 345 26.40 -60.51 -18.78
CA THR A 345 27.56 -61.10 -19.48
C THR A 345 28.18 -62.26 -18.70
N LYS A 346 28.31 -62.16 -17.36
CA LYS A 346 28.81 -63.26 -16.52
C LYS A 346 27.86 -64.45 -16.44
N ASN A 347 26.54 -64.23 -16.44
CA ASN A 347 25.56 -65.30 -16.50
C ASN A 347 25.63 -66.04 -17.84
N ASN A 348 25.78 -65.30 -18.95
CA ASN A 348 25.93 -65.88 -20.28
C ASN A 348 27.26 -66.66 -20.43
N GLU A 349 28.37 -66.17 -19.84
CA GLU A 349 29.63 -66.93 -19.73
C GLU A 349 29.46 -68.24 -18.94
N LEU A 350 28.72 -68.21 -17.83
CA LEU A 350 28.46 -69.38 -17.01
C LEU A 350 27.56 -70.39 -17.75
N GLU A 351 26.51 -69.94 -18.42
CA GLU A 351 25.63 -70.80 -19.21
C GLU A 351 26.37 -71.49 -20.38
N MET A 352 27.29 -70.77 -21.05
CA MET A 352 28.18 -71.35 -22.07
C MET A 352 29.10 -72.42 -21.48
N LYS A 353 29.71 -72.18 -20.31
CA LYS A 353 30.55 -73.17 -19.61
C LYS A 353 29.74 -74.39 -19.17
N LEU A 354 28.51 -74.20 -18.70
CA LEU A 354 27.60 -75.27 -18.28
C LEU A 354 27.20 -76.15 -19.48
N LYS A 355 27.00 -75.56 -20.66
CA LYS A 355 26.79 -76.29 -21.92
C LYS A 355 28.05 -77.05 -22.38
N SER A 356 29.24 -76.48 -22.23
CA SER A 356 30.52 -77.18 -22.51
C SER A 356 30.66 -78.41 -21.62
N LEU A 357 30.54 -78.24 -20.30
CA LEU A 357 30.61 -79.32 -19.32
C LEU A 357 29.52 -80.38 -19.52
N GLY A 358 28.32 -79.99 -19.96
CA GLY A 358 27.27 -80.93 -20.35
C GLY A 358 27.65 -81.79 -21.55
N ASN A 359 28.23 -81.19 -22.59
CA ASN A 359 28.72 -81.91 -23.76
C ASN A 359 29.90 -82.83 -23.41
N GLU A 360 30.86 -82.34 -22.61
CA GLU A 360 32.00 -83.12 -22.09
C GLU A 360 31.52 -84.32 -21.25
N HIS A 361 30.53 -84.14 -20.38
CA HIS A 361 29.91 -85.22 -19.62
C HIS A 361 29.24 -86.24 -20.55
N CYS A 362 28.49 -85.81 -21.57
CA CYS A 362 27.89 -86.73 -22.54
C CYS A 362 28.94 -87.52 -23.34
N LEU A 363 30.06 -86.91 -23.71
CA LEU A 363 31.18 -87.60 -24.36
C LEU A 363 31.77 -88.67 -23.43
N VAL A 364 32.17 -88.29 -22.21
CA VAL A 364 32.72 -89.23 -21.20
C VAL A 364 31.73 -90.35 -20.87
N GLN A 365 30.42 -90.06 -20.82
CA GLN A 365 29.39 -91.07 -20.60
C GLN A 365 29.28 -92.06 -21.78
N SER A 366 29.48 -91.59 -23.02
CA SER A 366 29.52 -92.46 -24.20
C SER A 366 30.80 -93.30 -24.29
N GLU A 367 31.96 -92.74 -23.92
CA GLU A 367 33.24 -93.45 -23.81
C GLU A 367 33.17 -94.52 -22.71
N LEU A 368 32.58 -94.20 -21.56
CA LEU A 368 32.35 -95.14 -20.47
C LEU A 368 31.43 -96.30 -20.90
N HIS A 369 30.37 -96.03 -21.68
CA HIS A 369 29.51 -97.09 -22.21
C HIS A 369 30.27 -97.96 -23.22
N SER A 370 31.03 -97.37 -24.15
CA SER A 370 31.86 -98.13 -25.09
C SER A 370 32.91 -98.99 -24.38
N THR A 371 33.54 -98.45 -23.32
CA THR A 371 34.50 -99.17 -22.47
C THR A 371 33.84 -100.33 -21.73
N LYS A 372 32.61 -100.15 -21.25
CA LYS A 372 31.81 -101.22 -20.62
C LYS A 372 31.47 -102.33 -21.63
N ASP A 373 31.06 -101.97 -22.84
CA ASP A 373 30.71 -102.94 -23.89
C ASP A 373 31.95 -103.73 -24.35
N GLN A 374 33.11 -103.07 -24.44
CA GLN A 374 34.41 -103.72 -24.65
C GLN A 374 34.79 -104.65 -23.50
N HIS A 375 34.55 -104.26 -22.25
CA HIS A 375 34.79 -105.12 -21.08
C HIS A 375 33.86 -106.34 -21.06
N GLU A 376 32.58 -106.19 -21.41
CA GLU A 376 31.63 -107.30 -21.54
C GLU A 376 31.98 -108.23 -22.72
N LEU A 377 32.56 -107.70 -23.80
CA LEU A 377 33.12 -108.50 -24.90
C LEU A 377 34.36 -109.28 -24.45
N LEU A 378 35.31 -108.63 -23.78
CA LEU A 378 36.50 -109.28 -23.25
C LEU A 378 36.14 -110.35 -22.21
N SER A 379 35.16 -110.11 -21.34
CA SER A 379 34.67 -111.11 -20.37
C SER A 379 34.07 -112.34 -21.05
N ARG A 380 33.33 -112.16 -22.16
CA ARG A 380 32.84 -113.29 -22.97
C ARG A 380 33.98 -114.04 -23.65
N ASN A 381 34.95 -113.33 -24.23
CA ASN A 381 36.11 -113.96 -24.87
C ASN A 381 36.98 -114.74 -23.86
N VAL A 382 37.13 -114.24 -22.63
CA VAL A 382 37.83 -114.96 -21.55
C VAL A 382 37.12 -116.27 -21.22
N LYS A 383 35.79 -116.27 -21.05
CA LYS A 383 35.02 -117.51 -20.80
C LYS A 383 35.13 -118.52 -21.94
N GLU A 384 35.05 -118.06 -23.19
CA GLU A 384 35.23 -118.93 -24.35
C GLU A 384 36.66 -119.52 -24.42
N LEU A 385 37.67 -118.78 -23.93
CA LEU A 385 39.03 -119.29 -23.79
C LEU A 385 39.17 -120.28 -22.62
N GLU A 386 38.52 -120.03 -21.47
CA GLU A 386 38.47 -120.95 -20.33
C GLU A 386 37.81 -122.30 -20.70
N GLU A 387 36.69 -122.25 -21.43
CA GLU A 387 36.00 -123.43 -21.97
C GLU A 387 36.88 -124.22 -22.95
N LYS A 388 37.58 -123.54 -23.88
CA LYS A 388 38.54 -124.16 -24.80
C LYS A 388 39.75 -124.77 -24.07
N LEU A 389 40.27 -124.10 -23.05
CA LEU A 389 41.40 -124.58 -22.25
C LEU A 389 41.00 -125.85 -21.48
N SER A 390 39.82 -125.86 -20.85
CA SER A 390 39.25 -127.06 -20.22
C SER A 390 39.03 -128.21 -21.21
N SER A 391 38.57 -127.91 -22.43
CA SER A 391 38.46 -128.91 -23.51
C SER A 391 39.81 -129.54 -23.87
N ILE A 392 40.85 -128.71 -24.03
CA ILE A 392 42.23 -129.15 -24.32
C ILE A 392 42.83 -129.96 -23.15
N GLU A 393 42.56 -129.58 -21.90
CA GLU A 393 42.98 -130.34 -20.72
C GLU A 393 42.35 -131.73 -20.66
N ASN A 394 41.07 -131.84 -21.03
CA ASN A 394 40.38 -133.13 -21.11
C ASN A 394 40.95 -134.00 -22.25
N GLN A 395 41.14 -133.44 -23.45
CA GLN A 395 41.81 -134.15 -24.56
C GLN A 395 43.24 -134.57 -24.21
N SER A 396 44.00 -133.73 -23.50
CA SER A 396 45.34 -134.07 -23.02
C SER A 396 45.32 -135.18 -21.96
N ARG A 397 44.24 -135.31 -21.18
CA ARG A 397 44.06 -136.42 -20.23
C ARG A 397 43.75 -137.72 -20.97
N GLU A 398 42.84 -137.67 -21.95
CA GLU A 398 42.48 -138.81 -22.81
C GLU A 398 43.70 -139.34 -23.57
N MET A 399 44.47 -138.48 -24.25
CA MET A 399 45.71 -138.86 -24.93
C MET A 399 46.76 -139.46 -23.97
N LYS A 400 46.83 -138.97 -22.72
CA LYS A 400 47.74 -139.53 -21.70
C LYS A 400 47.32 -140.94 -21.28
N GLU A 401 46.02 -141.19 -21.10
CA GLU A 401 45.52 -142.54 -20.86
C GLU A 401 45.73 -143.47 -22.07
N GLU A 402 45.55 -142.99 -23.30
CA GLU A 402 45.84 -143.77 -24.50
C GLU A 402 47.32 -144.13 -24.61
N LEU A 403 48.22 -143.18 -24.30
CA LEU A 403 49.65 -143.42 -24.23
C LEU A 403 50.00 -144.48 -23.17
N GLU A 404 49.38 -144.44 -22.00
CA GLU A 404 49.56 -145.45 -20.95
C GLU A 404 49.00 -146.83 -21.36
N LYS A 405 47.82 -146.86 -22.00
CA LYS A 405 47.24 -148.09 -22.60
C LYS A 405 48.19 -148.68 -23.66
N MET A 406 48.83 -147.84 -24.49
CA MET A 406 49.81 -148.25 -25.50
C MET A 406 51.15 -148.69 -24.91
N GLN A 407 51.67 -148.03 -23.88
CA GLN A 407 52.86 -148.48 -23.14
C GLN A 407 52.63 -149.84 -22.48
N ASN A 408 51.45 -150.05 -21.88
CA ASN A 408 51.08 -151.34 -21.29
C ASN A 408 50.91 -152.45 -22.34
N ARG A 409 50.38 -152.14 -23.55
CA ARG A 409 50.41 -153.07 -24.69
C ARG A 409 51.83 -153.40 -25.15
N SER A 410 52.69 -152.38 -25.28
CA SER A 410 54.09 -152.56 -25.67
C SER A 410 54.89 -153.39 -24.67
N ARG A 411 54.58 -153.30 -23.36
CA ARG A 411 55.20 -154.16 -22.34
C ARG A 411 54.79 -155.62 -22.52
N LYS A 412 53.48 -155.88 -22.67
CA LYS A 412 52.96 -157.24 -22.93
C LYS A 412 53.54 -157.88 -24.18
N LEU A 413 53.58 -157.15 -25.30
CA LEU A 413 54.20 -157.63 -26.55
C LEU A 413 55.70 -157.95 -26.38
N LYS A 414 56.41 -157.24 -25.49
CA LYS A 414 57.80 -157.56 -25.16
C LYS A 414 57.91 -158.83 -24.30
N GLU A 415 57.05 -158.97 -23.28
CA GLU A 415 56.95 -160.18 -22.45
C GLU A 415 56.50 -161.43 -23.24
N GLU A 416 55.74 -161.25 -24.33
CA GLU A 416 55.35 -162.30 -25.28
C GLU A 416 56.52 -162.65 -26.21
N LEU A 417 57.19 -161.65 -26.79
CA LEU A 417 58.38 -161.86 -27.61
C LEU A 417 59.52 -162.58 -26.85
N GLU A 418 59.72 -162.26 -25.57
CA GLU A 418 60.71 -162.90 -24.71
C GLU A 418 60.39 -164.39 -24.46
N LYS A 419 59.11 -164.75 -24.27
CA LYS A 419 58.66 -166.16 -24.18
C LYS A 419 58.79 -166.92 -25.50
N GLU A 420 58.56 -166.27 -26.64
CA GLU A 420 58.80 -166.87 -27.95
C GLU A 420 60.31 -167.09 -28.18
N GLN A 421 61.16 -166.14 -27.79
CA GLN A 421 62.62 -166.26 -27.85
C GLN A 421 63.14 -167.47 -27.02
N ASP A 422 62.60 -167.67 -25.81
CA ASP A 422 62.92 -168.82 -24.95
C ASP A 422 62.44 -170.15 -25.55
N GLN A 423 61.20 -170.19 -26.07
CA GLN A 423 60.66 -171.37 -26.76
C GLN A 423 61.51 -171.74 -27.98
N LEU A 424 61.86 -170.77 -28.82
CA LEU A 424 62.67 -170.97 -30.02
C LEU A 424 64.08 -171.47 -29.66
N SER A 425 64.66 -170.96 -28.56
CA SER A 425 65.94 -171.46 -28.02
C SER A 425 65.85 -172.91 -27.54
N SER A 426 64.76 -173.28 -26.85
CA SER A 426 64.48 -174.66 -26.42
C SER A 426 64.28 -175.63 -27.60
N ILE A 427 63.52 -175.21 -28.62
CA ILE A 427 63.31 -175.95 -29.87
C ILE A 427 64.64 -176.16 -30.60
N ASN A 428 65.50 -175.15 -30.67
CA ASN A 428 66.80 -175.24 -31.35
C ASN A 428 67.76 -176.21 -30.63
N TYR A 429 67.74 -176.25 -29.29
CA TYR A 429 68.49 -177.25 -28.50
C TYR A 429 67.97 -178.68 -28.73
N SER A 430 66.64 -178.85 -28.83
CA SER A 430 66.00 -180.13 -29.18
C SER A 430 66.34 -180.59 -30.60
N LEU A 431 66.34 -179.68 -31.58
CA LEU A 431 66.77 -179.96 -32.95
C LEU A 431 68.24 -180.35 -33.02
N HIS A 432 69.14 -179.63 -32.32
CA HIS A 432 70.56 -179.95 -32.33
C HIS A 432 70.84 -181.33 -31.73
N THR A 433 70.21 -181.67 -30.60
CA THR A 433 70.33 -183.01 -29.99
C THR A 433 69.75 -184.12 -30.88
N LYS A 434 68.63 -183.88 -31.59
CA LYS A 434 68.10 -184.84 -32.57
C LYS A 434 68.95 -184.97 -33.83
N ASN A 435 69.60 -183.90 -34.30
CA ASN A 435 70.52 -183.97 -35.42
C ASN A 435 71.75 -184.84 -35.07
N ASN A 436 72.29 -184.71 -33.86
CA ASN A 436 73.41 -185.51 -33.38
C ASN A 436 73.03 -187.00 -33.21
N GLU A 437 71.79 -187.32 -32.78
CA GLU A 437 71.27 -188.71 -32.81
C GLU A 437 71.18 -189.28 -34.24
N LEU A 438 70.76 -188.48 -35.21
CA LEU A 438 70.63 -188.91 -36.61
C LEU A 438 71.99 -189.13 -37.26
N GLU A 439 72.97 -188.26 -37.02
CA GLU A 439 74.33 -188.42 -37.54
C GLU A 439 75.02 -189.70 -37.01
N MET A 440 74.82 -190.02 -35.72
CA MET A 440 75.27 -191.28 -35.12
C MET A 440 74.64 -192.50 -35.80
N LYS A 441 73.33 -192.47 -36.07
CA LYS A 441 72.63 -193.57 -36.78
C LYS A 441 73.08 -193.72 -38.23
N LEU A 442 73.33 -192.61 -38.92
CA LEU A 442 73.76 -192.61 -40.32
C LEU A 442 75.15 -193.26 -40.45
N LYS A 443 76.09 -192.89 -39.57
CA LYS A 443 77.42 -193.54 -39.46
C LYS A 443 77.35 -195.04 -39.10
N SER A 444 76.31 -195.47 -38.38
CA SER A 444 76.08 -196.91 -38.13
C SER A 444 75.68 -197.64 -39.42
N LEU A 445 74.73 -197.08 -40.17
CA LEU A 445 74.21 -197.65 -41.42
C LEU A 445 75.27 -197.67 -42.54
N GLU A 446 76.15 -196.67 -42.61
CA GLU A 446 77.28 -196.66 -43.55
C GLU A 446 78.26 -197.83 -43.32
N ASN A 447 78.51 -198.20 -42.06
CA ASN A 447 79.34 -199.36 -41.72
C ASN A 447 78.66 -200.68 -42.09
N GLU A 448 77.35 -200.82 -41.81
CA GLU A 448 76.57 -202.00 -42.22
C GLU A 448 76.53 -202.15 -43.75
N HIS A 449 76.35 -201.05 -44.48
CA HIS A 449 76.38 -201.06 -45.96
C HIS A 449 77.74 -201.52 -46.50
N CYS A 450 78.85 -201.03 -45.94
CA CYS A 450 80.20 -201.47 -46.33
C CYS A 450 80.42 -202.97 -46.13
N LEU A 451 79.92 -203.54 -45.02
CA LEU A 451 79.99 -204.99 -44.76
C LEU A 451 79.20 -205.78 -45.82
N VAL A 452 77.91 -205.45 -46.01
CA VAL A 452 77.04 -206.12 -47.00
C VAL A 452 77.59 -206.00 -48.43
N GLN A 453 78.15 -204.85 -48.79
CA GLN A 453 78.75 -204.64 -50.11
C GLN A 453 80.01 -205.50 -50.34
N SER A 454 80.77 -205.83 -49.29
CA SER A 454 81.91 -206.75 -49.37
C SER A 454 81.48 -208.22 -49.51
N GLU A 455 80.44 -208.65 -48.80
CA GLU A 455 79.85 -209.99 -48.93
C GLU A 455 79.24 -210.22 -50.33
N LEU A 456 78.61 -209.18 -50.89
CA LEU A 456 78.05 -209.21 -52.24
C LEU A 456 79.12 -209.39 -53.34
N HIS A 457 80.30 -208.79 -53.17
CA HIS A 457 81.43 -209.02 -54.10
C HIS A 457 81.94 -210.46 -54.01
N SER A 458 82.20 -210.94 -52.79
CA SER A 458 82.65 -212.32 -52.53
C SER A 458 81.70 -213.38 -53.09
N THR A 459 80.38 -213.16 -52.99
CA THR A 459 79.38 -214.06 -53.58
C THR A 459 79.30 -213.96 -55.10
N LYS A 460 79.51 -212.77 -55.70
CA LYS A 460 79.56 -212.58 -57.17
C LYS A 460 80.76 -213.29 -57.79
N ASP A 461 81.96 -213.12 -57.25
CA ASP A 461 83.19 -213.75 -57.75
C ASP A 461 83.07 -215.28 -57.73
N ARG A 462 82.47 -215.83 -56.66
CA ARG A 462 82.17 -217.26 -56.52
C ARG A 462 81.17 -217.76 -57.56
N HIS A 463 80.19 -216.94 -57.95
CA HIS A 463 79.22 -217.28 -59.00
C HIS A 463 79.85 -217.27 -60.40
N GLU A 464 80.70 -216.28 -60.72
CA GLU A 464 81.40 -216.21 -62.00
C GLU A 464 82.43 -217.34 -62.18
N LEU A 465 83.05 -217.81 -61.09
CA LEU A 465 83.91 -219.00 -61.10
C LEU A 465 83.10 -220.27 -61.40
N LEU A 466 81.97 -220.47 -60.73
CA LEU A 466 81.08 -221.62 -60.96
C LEU A 466 80.54 -221.63 -62.39
N SER A 467 80.13 -220.49 -62.94
CA SER A 467 79.60 -220.39 -64.31
C SER A 467 80.63 -220.79 -65.38
N ARG A 468 81.91 -220.44 -65.20
CA ARG A 468 83.00 -220.89 -66.07
C ARG A 468 83.20 -222.41 -66.00
N ASN A 469 83.21 -222.97 -64.79
CA ASN A 469 83.41 -224.42 -64.59
C ASN A 469 82.28 -225.26 -65.23
N VAL A 470 81.03 -224.77 -65.23
CA VAL A 470 79.91 -225.47 -65.88
C VAL A 470 80.11 -225.56 -67.39
N LYS A 471 80.38 -224.44 -68.08
CA LYS A 471 80.60 -224.43 -69.54
C LYS A 471 81.76 -225.33 -69.96
N GLU A 472 82.85 -225.28 -69.21
CA GLU A 472 84.04 -226.09 -69.51
C GLU A 472 83.79 -227.61 -69.33
N LEU A 473 82.78 -228.01 -68.57
CA LEU A 473 82.32 -229.40 -68.46
C LEU A 473 81.36 -229.79 -69.59
N GLU A 474 80.45 -228.89 -69.99
CA GLU A 474 79.50 -229.10 -71.09
C GLU A 474 80.20 -229.34 -72.43
N GLU A 475 81.23 -228.54 -72.74
CA GLU A 475 82.03 -228.69 -73.96
C GLU A 475 82.81 -230.02 -73.99
N LYS A 476 83.40 -230.42 -72.85
CA LYS A 476 84.13 -231.70 -72.70
C LYS A 476 83.19 -232.91 -72.83
N LEU A 477 81.96 -232.81 -72.31
CA LEU A 477 80.95 -233.86 -72.43
C LEU A 477 80.55 -234.08 -73.90
N SER A 478 80.20 -233.00 -74.62
CA SER A 478 79.77 -233.09 -76.02
C SER A 478 80.88 -233.63 -76.95
N SER A 479 82.14 -233.29 -76.68
CA SER A 479 83.30 -233.88 -77.37
C SER A 479 83.36 -235.40 -77.18
N SER A 480 83.15 -235.89 -75.95
CA SER A 480 83.22 -237.32 -75.62
C SER A 480 82.07 -238.13 -76.23
N GLU A 481 80.86 -237.59 -76.28
CA GLU A 481 79.70 -238.28 -76.86
C GLU A 481 79.84 -238.49 -78.38
N ASN A 482 80.43 -237.53 -79.10
CA ASN A 482 80.65 -237.65 -80.54
C ASN A 482 81.70 -238.73 -80.86
N GLN A 483 82.84 -238.74 -80.16
CA GLN A 483 83.87 -239.79 -80.32
C GLN A 483 83.31 -241.19 -80.00
N SER A 484 82.47 -241.31 -78.98
CA SER A 484 81.81 -242.58 -78.61
C SER A 484 80.83 -243.07 -79.68
N ARG A 485 80.23 -242.15 -80.47
CA ARG A 485 79.37 -242.49 -81.60
C ARG A 485 80.17 -243.04 -82.79
N GLU A 486 81.26 -242.36 -83.16
CA GLU A 486 82.13 -242.75 -84.27
C GLU A 486 82.75 -244.15 -84.07
N MET A 487 83.29 -244.42 -82.87
CA MET A 487 83.83 -245.76 -82.54
C MET A 487 82.79 -246.88 -82.62
N LYS A 488 81.50 -246.56 -82.41
CA LYS A 488 80.41 -247.56 -82.48
C LYS A 488 80.09 -247.96 -83.91
N GLU A 489 80.14 -247.01 -84.85
CA GLU A 489 79.97 -247.31 -86.29
C GLU A 489 81.17 -248.05 -86.89
N GLU A 490 82.39 -247.73 -86.46
CA GLU A 490 83.61 -248.49 -86.78
C GLU A 490 83.46 -249.97 -86.34
N LEU A 491 82.92 -250.20 -85.14
CA LEU A 491 82.75 -251.54 -84.58
C LEU A 491 81.76 -252.41 -85.36
N GLU A 492 80.63 -251.86 -85.83
CA GLU A 492 79.68 -252.60 -86.68
C GLU A 492 80.27 -252.92 -88.06
N LYS A 493 81.05 -252.00 -88.65
CA LYS A 493 81.79 -252.23 -89.90
C LYS A 493 82.81 -253.37 -89.73
N MET A 494 83.51 -253.42 -88.59
CA MET A 494 84.42 -254.50 -88.21
C MET A 494 83.70 -255.85 -88.01
N GLN A 495 82.58 -255.88 -87.28
CA GLN A 495 81.84 -257.13 -87.03
C GLN A 495 81.30 -257.76 -88.33
N ASN A 496 80.79 -256.96 -89.26
CA ASN A 496 80.31 -257.47 -90.54
C ASN A 496 81.44 -257.98 -91.45
N ARG A 497 82.66 -257.41 -91.38
CA ARG A 497 83.85 -257.99 -92.03
C ARG A 497 84.26 -259.32 -91.39
N SER A 498 84.24 -259.40 -90.05
CA SER A 498 84.57 -260.61 -89.29
C SER A 498 83.62 -261.78 -89.61
N ARG A 499 82.30 -261.51 -89.70
CA ARG A 499 81.31 -262.52 -90.13
C ARG A 499 81.63 -263.09 -91.52
N LYS A 500 81.93 -262.24 -92.51
CA LYS A 500 82.30 -262.70 -93.87
C LYS A 500 83.57 -263.56 -93.89
N MET A 501 84.64 -263.15 -93.19
CA MET A 501 85.84 -263.99 -93.09
C MET A 501 85.55 -265.34 -92.45
N LYS A 502 84.58 -265.43 -91.54
CA LYS A 502 84.19 -266.70 -90.91
C LYS A 502 83.46 -267.62 -91.88
N GLU A 503 82.56 -267.09 -92.71
CA GLU A 503 81.87 -267.82 -93.79
C GLU A 503 82.82 -268.28 -94.92
N GLU A 504 83.96 -267.60 -95.11
CA GLU A 504 85.05 -268.04 -96.00
C GLU A 504 85.94 -269.10 -95.34
N LEU A 505 86.27 -268.94 -94.06
CA LEU A 505 87.04 -269.92 -93.29
C LEU A 505 86.33 -271.27 -93.20
N GLU A 506 85.01 -271.28 -92.99
CA GLU A 506 84.18 -272.49 -92.91
C GLU A 506 84.22 -273.29 -94.23
N LYS A 507 84.27 -272.62 -95.39
CA LYS A 507 84.46 -273.26 -96.70
C LYS A 507 85.87 -273.82 -96.91
N VAL A 508 86.89 -273.21 -96.30
CA VAL A 508 88.27 -273.76 -96.29
C VAL A 508 88.35 -274.96 -95.35
N GLN A 509 87.62 -274.94 -94.23
CA GLN A 509 87.49 -276.07 -93.31
C GLN A 509 86.89 -277.30 -94.01
N ASP A 510 85.81 -277.11 -94.79
CA ASP A 510 85.16 -278.15 -95.60
C ASP A 510 85.99 -278.67 -96.80
N GLN A 511 87.03 -277.94 -97.20
CA GLN A 511 88.04 -278.42 -98.15
C GLN A 511 89.13 -279.22 -97.43
N LEU A 512 89.52 -278.79 -96.23
CA LEU A 512 90.53 -279.45 -95.40
C LEU A 512 90.06 -280.81 -94.88
N THR A 513 88.78 -280.96 -94.52
CA THR A 513 88.21 -282.25 -94.09
C THR A 513 88.32 -283.30 -95.21
N LYS A 514 87.88 -282.95 -96.43
CA LYS A 514 88.02 -283.84 -97.61
C LYS A 514 89.46 -284.20 -97.92
N ALA A 515 90.36 -283.22 -97.93
CA ALA A 515 91.79 -283.46 -98.16
C ALA A 515 92.41 -284.34 -97.07
N ASN A 516 91.90 -284.32 -95.83
CA ASN A 516 92.42 -285.14 -94.75
C ASN A 516 91.81 -286.56 -94.70
N GLU A 517 90.60 -286.76 -95.22
CA GLU A 517 90.04 -288.09 -95.52
C GLU A 517 90.88 -288.79 -96.61
N GLU A 518 91.23 -288.08 -97.69
CA GLU A 518 92.14 -288.56 -98.75
C GLU A 518 93.56 -288.91 -98.21
N VAL A 519 94.03 -288.25 -97.15
CA VAL A 519 95.38 -288.46 -96.59
C VAL A 519 95.49 -289.71 -95.71
N GLU A 520 94.46 -290.08 -94.93
CA GLU A 520 94.57 -291.27 -94.08
C GLU A 520 94.19 -292.59 -94.77
N GLU A 521 93.40 -292.57 -95.85
CA GLU A 521 93.34 -293.72 -96.77
C GLU A 521 94.73 -294.04 -97.35
N LEU A 522 95.61 -293.04 -97.50
CA LEU A 522 97.01 -293.26 -97.87
C LEU A 522 97.87 -293.77 -96.70
N LYS A 523 97.53 -293.52 -95.42
CA LYS A 523 98.27 -294.06 -94.26
C LYS A 523 97.94 -295.51 -93.95
N ASP A 524 96.67 -295.90 -94.02
CA ASP A 524 96.28 -297.31 -93.85
C ASP A 524 96.81 -298.19 -95.00
N GLN A 525 96.90 -297.65 -96.22
CA GLN A 525 97.67 -298.24 -97.32
C GLN A 525 99.17 -298.35 -97.01
N ILE A 526 99.73 -297.39 -96.29
CA ILE A 526 101.17 -297.22 -96.15
C ILE A 526 101.79 -298.42 -95.40
N LYS A 527 101.49 -298.59 -94.11
CA LYS A 527 102.38 -299.34 -93.19
C LYS A 527 101.62 -300.13 -92.13
N LEU A 528 101.00 -301.30 -92.42
CA LEU A 528 101.05 -302.22 -93.56
C LEU A 528 102.44 -302.71 -94.00
N HIS A 529 103.13 -302.05 -94.93
CA HIS A 529 104.51 -302.37 -95.35
C HIS A 529 105.55 -302.46 -94.20
N GLU A 530 105.33 -301.82 -93.03
CA GLU A 530 106.18 -302.02 -91.83
C GLU A 530 105.81 -303.25 -90.98
N LYS A 531 104.64 -303.87 -91.19
CA LYS A 531 104.42 -305.27 -90.78
C LYS A 531 105.23 -306.25 -91.64
N GLU A 532 105.60 -305.85 -92.86
CA GLU A 532 106.39 -306.68 -93.79
C GLU A 532 107.91 -306.48 -93.61
N GLN A 533 108.37 -305.31 -93.14
CA GLN A 533 109.79 -305.00 -92.89
C GLN A 533 110.36 -305.62 -91.60
N CYS A 534 110.17 -306.94 -91.49
CA CYS A 534 111.20 -307.89 -91.06
C CYS A 534 111.88 -307.63 -89.70
N PHE A 535 111.61 -308.40 -88.64
CA PHE A 535 111.70 -309.87 -88.60
C PHE A 535 112.94 -310.52 -89.28
N LYS A 536 113.92 -309.74 -89.78
CA LYS A 536 115.18 -310.27 -90.35
C LYS A 536 116.46 -309.56 -89.91
N HIS A 537 116.43 -308.35 -89.35
CA HIS A 537 117.66 -307.69 -88.89
C HIS A 537 118.01 -307.98 -87.43
N LYS A 538 118.72 -309.11 -87.26
CA LYS A 538 119.34 -309.56 -86.02
C LYS A 538 120.79 -310.00 -86.27
N LYS A 539 121.75 -309.07 -86.34
CA LYS A 539 123.17 -309.21 -85.88
C LYS A 539 124.06 -308.00 -86.23
N TRP A 540 124.70 -307.46 -85.17
CA TRP A 540 126.05 -306.83 -85.12
C TRP A 540 126.26 -305.42 -85.73
N SER A 541 127.04 -304.50 -85.10
CA SER A 541 127.72 -304.59 -83.78
C SER A 541 128.25 -303.24 -83.21
N ASN A 542 128.08 -303.07 -81.88
CA ASN A 542 128.95 -302.41 -80.87
C ASN A 542 129.30 -300.89 -80.85
N CYS A 543 129.16 -300.32 -79.63
CA CYS A 543 129.99 -299.27 -78.97
C CYS A 543 129.91 -297.80 -79.48
N PHE A 544 129.96 -296.74 -78.63
CA PHE A 544 130.01 -296.61 -77.15
C PHE A 544 129.31 -295.29 -76.68
N SER A 545 129.25 -295.06 -75.36
CA SER A 545 128.77 -293.89 -74.58
C SER A 545 129.56 -292.55 -74.84
N PRO A 546 129.43 -291.39 -74.11
CA PRO A 546 128.69 -291.11 -72.84
C PRO A 546 128.11 -289.68 -72.50
N ILE A 547 127.06 -289.65 -71.63
CA ILE A 547 126.90 -288.77 -70.41
C ILE A 547 126.61 -287.23 -70.51
N LYS A 548 125.87 -286.72 -69.48
CA LYS A 548 125.67 -285.30 -68.97
C LYS A 548 124.73 -284.35 -69.76
N ARG A 549 124.01 -283.38 -69.15
CA ARG A 549 123.47 -283.12 -67.76
C ARG A 549 122.34 -282.03 -67.89
N ILE A 550 121.19 -282.04 -67.20
CA ILE A 550 120.86 -281.67 -65.78
C ILE A 550 120.98 -280.16 -65.42
N TRP A 551 119.81 -279.54 -65.12
CA TRP A 551 119.50 -278.30 -64.34
C TRP A 551 119.95 -276.94 -64.93
N HIS A 552 119.08 -275.92 -65.13
CA HIS A 552 118.39 -274.96 -64.20
C HIS A 552 119.32 -273.88 -63.59
N PRO A 553 118.90 -272.62 -63.29
CA PRO A 553 117.53 -272.09 -63.10
C PRO A 553 117.22 -270.72 -63.81
N PHE A 554 116.23 -269.96 -63.28
CA PHE A 554 115.65 -268.63 -63.65
C PHE A 554 114.64 -268.58 -64.82
#